data_AF-A0A7S1TF32-F1
#
_entry.id   AF-A0A7S1TF32-F1
#
_cell.length_a   1.000
_cell.length_b   1.000
_cell.length_c   1.000
_cell.angle_alpha   90.00
_cell.angle_beta   90.00
_cell.angle_gamma   90.00
#
_symmetry.space_group_name_H-M   'P 1'
#
loop_
_entity.id
_entity.type
_entity.pdbx_description
1 polymer ?
#
loop_
_entity_poly.entity_id
_entity_poly.type
_entity_poly.pdbx_seq_one_letter_code
_entity_poly.pdbx_strand_id
1 'polypeptide(L)'
;MKINEVHRAEMRRRNIGDLNDYFVRADILLKPKFKELFDANVKSLIIAEPKVLLSDSNQTAPHFISRRYAEFSSALLLVVGCSNDEDSTLREGLRRLRREYQHLINRISAHIIKPKSRDIFLINNDDLILSVMEERKLRVGGDDEDAAADQFSYFEEIMEAHISSYVGHELNDHFADFIELTRLSGQVPDSQRS
;
A
#
# COMPACT_ATOMS: atom_id res chain seq x y z
N MET A 1 4.38 19.77 -9.62
CA MET A 1 3.89 19.20 -10.90
C MET A 1 5.03 19.31 -11.92
N LYS A 2 5.89 18.28 -11.99
CA LYS A 2 7.18 18.29 -12.73
C LYS A 2 7.13 18.91 -14.12
N ILE A 3 6.07 18.67 -14.90
CA ILE A 3 5.96 19.25 -16.25
C ILE A 3 5.94 20.78 -16.19
N ASN A 4 5.21 21.38 -15.25
CA ASN A 4 5.21 22.83 -15.07
C ASN A 4 6.56 23.33 -14.55
N GLU A 5 7.20 22.59 -13.64
CA GLU A 5 8.49 22.97 -13.07
C GLU A 5 9.65 22.85 -14.07
N VAL A 6 9.69 21.78 -14.87
CA VAL A 6 10.66 21.55 -15.95
C VAL A 6 10.49 22.60 -17.04
N HIS A 7 9.26 22.88 -17.47
CA HIS A 7 9.03 23.96 -18.43
C HIS A 7 9.38 25.33 -17.85
N ARG A 8 9.08 25.61 -16.57
CA ARG A 8 9.54 26.84 -15.91
C ARG A 8 11.07 26.94 -15.88
N ALA A 9 11.78 25.85 -15.60
CA ALA A 9 13.24 25.83 -15.59
C ALA A 9 13.84 26.08 -16.98
N GLU A 10 13.31 25.43 -18.02
CA GLU A 10 13.72 25.67 -19.41
C GLU A 10 13.37 27.09 -19.89
N MET A 11 12.23 27.64 -19.50
CA MET A 11 11.83 29.00 -19.88
C MET A 11 12.68 30.07 -19.19
N ARG A 12 13.07 29.87 -17.93
CA ARG A 12 14.07 30.70 -17.24
C ARG A 12 15.42 30.63 -17.94
N ARG A 13 15.87 29.43 -18.34
CA ARG A 13 17.10 29.25 -19.12
C ARG A 13 17.07 29.98 -20.47
N ARG A 14 15.89 30.08 -21.09
CA ARG A 14 15.66 30.75 -22.38
C ARG A 14 15.29 32.23 -22.28
N ASN A 15 15.22 32.79 -21.06
CA ASN A 15 14.81 34.16 -20.77
C ASN A 15 13.42 34.54 -21.34
N ILE A 16 12.49 33.58 -21.38
CA ILE A 16 11.11 33.78 -21.84
C ILE A 16 10.23 34.01 -20.61
N GLY A 17 9.95 35.28 -20.29
CA GLY A 17 9.20 35.69 -19.10
C GLY A 17 7.68 35.50 -19.19
N ASP A 18 7.11 35.59 -20.38
CA ASP A 18 5.66 35.72 -20.59
C ASP A 18 4.85 34.47 -20.21
N LEU A 19 5.49 33.30 -20.17
CA LEU A 19 4.82 32.02 -19.88
C LEU A 19 4.84 31.66 -18.38
N ASN A 20 5.54 32.43 -17.55
CA ASN A 20 5.58 32.18 -16.11
C ASN A 20 4.18 32.31 -15.48
N ASP A 21 3.43 33.33 -15.88
CA ASP A 21 2.04 33.57 -15.46
C ASP A 21 1.10 32.42 -15.85
N TYR A 22 1.32 31.82 -17.02
CA TYR A 22 0.57 30.64 -17.46
C TYR A 22 0.79 29.46 -16.50
N PHE A 23 2.04 29.14 -16.16
CA PHE A 23 2.32 28.05 -15.25
C PHE A 23 1.80 28.33 -13.84
N VAL A 24 1.86 29.58 -13.36
CA VAL A 24 1.30 29.95 -12.03
C VAL A 24 -0.22 29.74 -12.03
N ARG A 25 -0.92 30.19 -13.07
CA ARG A 25 -2.37 29.93 -13.22
C ARG A 25 -2.68 28.44 -13.32
N ALA A 26 -1.86 27.67 -14.04
CA ALA A 26 -2.02 26.22 -14.13
C ALA A 26 -1.92 25.56 -12.74
N ASP A 27 -0.95 25.94 -11.91
CA ASP A 27 -0.83 25.41 -10.55
C ASP A 27 -2.03 25.79 -9.67
N ILE A 28 -2.50 27.05 -9.75
CA ILE A 28 -3.68 27.55 -9.02
C ILE A 28 -4.93 26.75 -9.38
N LEU A 29 -5.07 26.33 -10.64
CA LEU A 29 -6.24 25.58 -11.11
C LEU A 29 -6.13 24.07 -10.83
N LEU A 30 -4.93 23.49 -10.95
CA LEU A 30 -4.73 22.04 -10.90
C LEU A 30 -4.53 21.52 -9.47
N LYS A 31 -3.77 22.23 -8.63
CA LYS A 31 -3.47 21.76 -7.26
C LYS A 31 -4.73 21.55 -6.40
N PRO A 32 -5.72 22.49 -6.38
CA PRO A 32 -6.93 22.29 -5.58
C PRO A 32 -7.76 21.10 -6.08
N LYS A 33 -7.91 20.95 -7.40
CA LYS A 33 -8.65 19.82 -7.99
C LYS A 33 -8.01 18.47 -7.68
N PHE A 34 -6.69 18.42 -7.72
CA PHE A 34 -5.95 17.22 -7.34
C PHE A 34 -6.13 16.89 -5.86
N LYS A 35 -6.08 17.90 -4.99
CA LYS A 35 -6.36 17.74 -3.57
C LYS A 35 -7.78 17.23 -3.33
N GLU A 36 -8.79 17.80 -4.00
CA GLU A 36 -10.18 17.35 -3.92
C GLU A 36 -10.34 15.88 -4.35
N LEU A 37 -9.73 15.49 -5.47
CA LEU A 37 -9.72 14.10 -5.94
C LEU A 37 -9.08 13.17 -4.92
N PHE A 38 -7.96 13.59 -4.34
CA PHE A 38 -7.24 12.82 -3.33
C PHE A 38 -8.10 12.64 -2.06
N ASP A 39 -8.64 13.72 -1.52
CA ASP A 39 -9.49 13.70 -0.32
C ASP A 39 -10.78 12.89 -0.56
N ALA A 40 -11.34 12.92 -1.78
CA ALA A 40 -12.48 12.09 -2.15
C ALA A 40 -12.15 10.58 -2.15
N ASN A 41 -10.98 10.18 -2.65
CA ASN A 41 -10.53 8.79 -2.60
C ASN A 41 -10.32 8.32 -1.15
N VAL A 42 -9.66 9.14 -0.33
CA VAL A 42 -9.49 8.85 1.10
C VAL A 42 -10.84 8.72 1.80
N LYS A 43 -11.76 9.66 1.58
CA LYS A 43 -13.12 9.60 2.14
C LYS A 43 -13.85 8.34 1.71
N SER A 44 -13.72 7.93 0.45
CA SER A 44 -14.31 6.69 -0.07
C SER A 44 -13.83 5.44 0.66
N LEU A 45 -12.57 5.40 1.09
CA LEU A 45 -12.02 4.28 1.87
C LEU A 45 -12.56 4.28 3.31
N ILE A 46 -12.68 5.46 3.92
CA ILE A 46 -13.17 5.62 5.30
C ILE A 46 -14.63 5.20 5.43
N ILE A 47 -15.50 5.71 4.55
CA ILE A 47 -16.95 5.51 4.64
C ILE A 47 -17.40 4.15 4.10
N ALA A 48 -16.51 3.40 3.45
CA ALA A 48 -16.81 2.11 2.88
C ALA A 48 -17.28 1.11 3.96
N GLU A 49 -18.37 0.41 3.67
CA GLU A 49 -18.99 -0.58 4.55
C GLU A 49 -18.47 -1.99 4.23
N PRO A 50 -17.70 -2.63 5.11
CA PRO A 50 -17.04 -3.91 4.83
C PRO A 50 -18.01 -5.04 4.49
N LYS A 51 -19.18 -5.08 5.15
CA LYS A 51 -20.21 -6.10 4.93
C LYS A 51 -20.87 -6.00 3.56
N VAL A 52 -20.99 -4.80 3.02
CA VAL A 52 -21.55 -4.57 1.68
C VAL A 52 -20.51 -4.94 0.61
N LEU A 53 -19.23 -4.76 0.93
CA LEU A 53 -18.13 -5.02 0.00
C LEU A 53 -17.74 -6.49 -0.08
N LEU A 54 -17.95 -7.27 0.99
CA LEU A 54 -17.70 -8.70 0.97
C LEU A 54 -18.96 -9.46 0.54
N SER A 55 -18.96 -9.99 -0.68
CA SER A 55 -20.07 -10.77 -1.21
C SER A 55 -20.07 -12.23 -0.72
N ASP A 56 -18.90 -12.80 -0.43
CA ASP A 56 -18.73 -14.17 0.05
C ASP A 56 -17.72 -14.23 1.20
N SER A 57 -18.12 -14.80 2.33
CA SER A 57 -17.28 -14.99 3.51
C SER A 57 -16.17 -16.03 3.36
N ASN A 58 -16.12 -16.75 2.23
CA ASN A 58 -15.03 -17.65 1.84
C ASN A 58 -14.16 -17.07 0.71
N GLN A 59 -14.34 -15.81 0.35
CA GLN A 59 -13.58 -15.18 -0.73
C GLN A 59 -12.09 -15.09 -0.38
N THR A 60 -11.26 -15.60 -1.28
CA THR A 60 -9.79 -15.49 -1.22
C THR A 60 -9.20 -14.63 -2.32
N ALA A 61 -9.98 -14.33 -3.37
CA ALA A 61 -9.52 -13.52 -4.50
C ALA A 61 -9.24 -12.06 -4.09
N PRO A 62 -8.27 -11.38 -4.73
CA PRO A 62 -8.02 -9.97 -4.49
C PRO A 62 -9.28 -9.13 -4.65
N HIS A 63 -9.49 -8.19 -3.75
CA HIS A 63 -10.61 -7.28 -3.77
C HIS A 63 -10.39 -6.14 -4.77
N PHE A 64 -11.44 -5.70 -5.47
CA PHE A 64 -11.32 -4.66 -6.51
C PHE A 64 -10.79 -3.32 -5.95
N ILE A 65 -11.00 -3.05 -4.66
CA ILE A 65 -10.49 -1.85 -3.98
C ILE A 65 -8.96 -1.85 -3.96
N SER A 66 -8.33 -3.01 -3.84
CA SER A 66 -6.88 -3.15 -3.80
C SER A 66 -6.27 -2.80 -5.15
N ARG A 67 -6.89 -3.23 -6.27
CA ARG A 67 -6.52 -2.74 -7.61
C ARG A 67 -6.71 -1.23 -7.71
N ARG A 68 -7.89 -0.69 -7.32
CA ARG A 68 -8.16 0.76 -7.38
C ARG A 68 -7.12 1.58 -6.60
N TYR A 69 -6.78 1.10 -5.40
CA TYR A 69 -5.76 1.71 -4.56
C TYR A 69 -4.38 1.64 -5.22
N ALA A 70 -3.96 0.47 -5.70
CA ALA A 70 -2.65 0.28 -6.33
C ALA A 70 -2.48 1.16 -7.59
N GLU A 71 -3.51 1.22 -8.44
CA GLU A 71 -3.51 2.04 -9.65
C GLU A 71 -3.36 3.53 -9.31
N PHE A 72 -4.12 4.01 -8.32
CA PHE A 72 -4.09 5.40 -7.91
C PHE A 72 -2.79 5.77 -7.19
N SER A 73 -2.37 4.98 -6.19
CA SER A 73 -1.15 5.22 -5.42
C SER A 73 0.10 5.17 -6.31
N SER A 74 0.16 4.23 -7.26
CA SER A 74 1.28 4.15 -8.19
C SER A 74 1.34 5.35 -9.14
N ALA A 75 0.18 5.84 -9.63
CA ALA A 75 0.13 7.06 -10.43
C ALA A 75 0.61 8.28 -9.63
N LEU A 76 0.23 8.39 -8.35
CA LEU A 76 0.70 9.44 -7.45
C LEU A 76 2.20 9.35 -7.20
N LEU A 77 2.75 8.15 -6.98
CA LEU A 77 4.17 7.92 -6.77
C LEU A 77 5.02 8.35 -7.97
N LEU A 78 4.54 8.08 -9.19
CA LEU A 78 5.19 8.58 -10.40
C LEU A 78 5.20 10.12 -10.44
N VAL A 79 4.16 10.79 -9.95
CA VAL A 79 4.10 12.25 -9.82
C VAL A 79 5.05 12.77 -8.73
N VAL A 80 5.21 12.04 -7.63
CA VAL A 80 6.15 12.36 -6.53
C VAL A 80 7.60 12.25 -7.00
N GLY A 81 8.03 11.10 -7.55
CA GLY A 81 9.39 10.94 -8.09
C GLY A 81 9.67 11.87 -9.29
N CYS A 82 8.61 12.47 -9.81
CA CYS A 82 8.70 13.53 -10.78
C CYS A 82 9.04 14.90 -10.15
N SER A 83 8.51 15.24 -8.99
CA SER A 83 8.62 16.58 -8.42
C SER A 83 9.88 16.71 -7.56
N ASN A 84 10.49 17.91 -7.49
CA ASN A 84 11.61 18.13 -6.58
C ASN A 84 11.16 17.91 -5.12
N ASP A 85 12.08 17.50 -4.25
CA ASP A 85 11.92 16.91 -2.92
C ASP A 85 10.99 17.60 -1.89
N GLU A 86 10.38 18.74 -2.22
CA GLU A 86 9.64 19.58 -1.28
C GLU A 86 8.13 19.27 -1.17
N ASP A 87 7.57 18.33 -1.94
CA ASP A 87 6.13 18.02 -1.87
C ASP A 87 5.77 17.08 -0.69
N SER A 88 6.19 17.48 0.52
CA SER A 88 5.92 16.82 1.81
C SER A 88 4.43 16.53 2.03
N THR A 89 3.56 17.40 1.52
CA THR A 89 2.10 17.23 1.57
C THR A 89 1.63 16.02 0.77
N LEU A 90 2.24 15.75 -0.39
CA LEU A 90 1.86 14.62 -1.23
C LEU A 90 2.38 13.30 -0.66
N ARG A 91 3.61 13.30 -0.11
CA ARG A 91 4.17 12.15 0.62
C ARG A 91 3.31 11.79 1.83
N GLU A 92 2.89 12.78 2.62
CA GLU A 92 1.99 12.54 3.75
C GLU A 92 0.60 12.07 3.29
N GLY A 93 0.10 12.64 2.19
CA GLY A 93 -1.10 12.14 1.53
C GLY A 93 -0.99 10.64 1.24
N LEU A 94 0.05 10.20 0.52
CA LEU A 94 0.27 8.78 0.20
C LEU A 94 0.26 7.88 1.44
N ARG A 95 0.94 8.29 2.53
CA ARG A 95 0.90 7.55 3.80
C ARG A 95 -0.50 7.47 4.39
N ARG A 96 -1.28 8.56 4.34
CA ARG A 96 -2.68 8.57 4.76
C ARG A 96 -3.52 7.62 3.89
N LEU A 97 -3.37 7.65 2.58
CA LEU A 97 -4.08 6.75 1.67
C LEU A 97 -3.76 5.28 1.97
N ARG A 98 -2.48 4.95 2.18
CA ARG A 98 -2.01 3.61 2.57
C ARG A 98 -2.67 3.15 3.86
N ARG A 99 -2.67 4.00 4.88
CA ARG A 99 -3.27 3.72 6.18
C ARG A 99 -4.77 3.42 6.07
N GLU A 100 -5.52 4.26 5.36
CA GLU A 100 -6.97 4.07 5.20
C GLU A 100 -7.30 2.82 4.38
N TYR A 101 -6.50 2.52 3.35
CA TYR A 101 -6.63 1.27 2.61
C TYR A 101 -6.39 0.07 3.53
N GLN A 102 -5.30 0.07 4.32
CA GLN A 102 -4.97 -1.03 5.23
C GLN A 102 -6.07 -1.23 6.28
N HIS A 103 -6.60 -0.14 6.83
CA HIS A 103 -7.73 -0.22 7.76
C HIS A 103 -8.97 -0.83 7.11
N LEU A 104 -9.29 -0.44 5.88
CA LEU A 104 -10.45 -0.99 5.17
C LEU A 104 -10.27 -2.47 4.83
N ILE A 105 -9.13 -2.87 4.26
CA ILE A 105 -8.92 -4.26 3.85
C ILE A 105 -8.90 -5.20 5.07
N ASN A 106 -8.35 -4.76 6.20
CA ASN A 106 -8.40 -5.52 7.46
C ASN A 106 -9.83 -5.61 8.02
N ARG A 107 -10.63 -4.54 7.91
CA ARG A 107 -12.05 -4.60 8.29
C ARG A 107 -12.85 -5.53 7.38
N ILE A 108 -12.53 -5.61 6.09
CA ILE A 108 -13.13 -6.58 5.16
C ILE A 108 -12.71 -8.00 5.52
N SER A 109 -11.42 -8.24 5.72
CA SER A 109 -10.86 -9.56 6.02
C SER A 109 -11.40 -10.13 7.34
N ALA A 110 -11.73 -9.28 8.32
CA ALA A 110 -12.37 -9.70 9.57
C ALA A 110 -13.75 -10.37 9.39
N HIS A 111 -14.40 -10.20 8.23
CA HIS A 111 -15.67 -10.87 7.90
C HIS A 111 -15.48 -12.22 7.21
N ILE A 112 -14.24 -12.61 6.89
CA ILE A 112 -13.91 -13.95 6.37
C ILE A 112 -13.88 -14.92 7.54
N ILE A 113 -14.65 -16.01 7.44
CA ILE A 113 -14.90 -16.92 8.57
C ILE A 113 -13.67 -17.74 8.91
N LYS A 114 -12.98 -18.26 7.89
CA LYS A 114 -11.83 -19.16 8.08
C LYS A 114 -10.55 -18.35 8.22
N PRO A 115 -9.77 -18.51 9.31
CA PRO A 115 -8.50 -17.79 9.49
C PRO A 115 -7.53 -17.98 8.33
N LYS A 116 -7.38 -19.21 7.82
CA LYS A 116 -6.55 -19.50 6.64
C LYS A 116 -7.02 -18.74 5.40
N SER A 117 -8.32 -18.75 5.11
CA SER A 117 -8.88 -18.01 3.97
C SER A 117 -8.69 -16.50 4.12
N ARG A 118 -8.73 -15.99 5.36
CA ARG A 118 -8.46 -14.59 5.65
C ARG A 118 -7.01 -14.22 5.34
N ASP A 119 -6.05 -15.08 5.73
CA ASP A 119 -4.64 -14.84 5.43
C ASP A 119 -4.38 -14.92 3.91
N ILE A 120 -4.94 -15.93 3.22
CA ILE A 120 -4.84 -16.04 1.75
C ILE A 120 -5.44 -14.80 1.08
N PHE A 121 -6.59 -14.32 1.55
CA PHE A 121 -7.21 -13.11 1.03
C PHE A 121 -6.26 -11.92 1.18
N LEU A 122 -5.67 -11.70 2.35
CA LEU A 122 -4.74 -10.58 2.57
C LEU A 122 -3.49 -10.71 1.70
N ILE A 123 -2.85 -11.89 1.65
CA ILE A 123 -1.69 -12.18 0.79
C ILE A 123 -2.01 -11.84 -0.67
N ASN A 124 -3.14 -12.31 -1.20
CA ASN A 124 -3.53 -12.06 -2.59
C ASN A 124 -3.78 -10.56 -2.87
N ASN A 125 -4.26 -9.81 -1.88
CA ASN A 125 -4.44 -8.37 -2.02
C ASN A 125 -3.10 -7.62 -2.02
N ASP A 126 -2.17 -8.01 -1.16
CA ASP A 126 -0.84 -7.42 -1.08
C ASP A 126 -0.01 -7.75 -2.33
N ASP A 127 -0.05 -9.01 -2.79
CA ASP A 127 0.57 -9.47 -4.04
C ASP A 127 0.06 -8.70 -5.26
N LEU A 128 -1.25 -8.45 -5.32
CA LEU A 128 -1.83 -7.62 -6.39
C LEU A 128 -1.27 -6.19 -6.37
N ILE A 129 -1.11 -5.59 -5.19
CA ILE A 129 -0.55 -4.24 -5.07
C ILE A 129 0.90 -4.23 -5.52
N LEU A 130 1.71 -5.17 -5.04
CA LEU A 130 3.11 -5.32 -5.41
C LEU A 130 3.25 -5.53 -6.92
N SER A 131 2.47 -6.44 -7.51
CA SER A 131 2.45 -6.70 -8.96
C SER A 131 2.19 -5.42 -9.77
N VAL A 132 1.20 -4.62 -9.36
CA VAL A 132 0.86 -3.35 -10.04
C VAL A 132 1.97 -2.31 -9.92
N MET A 133 2.70 -2.29 -8.80
CA MET A 133 3.83 -1.39 -8.60
C MET A 133 5.05 -1.84 -9.41
N GLU A 134 5.29 -3.15 -9.51
CA GLU A 134 6.33 -3.73 -10.36
C GLU A 134 6.08 -3.48 -11.86
N GLU A 135 4.83 -3.63 -12.33
CA GLU A 135 4.41 -3.30 -13.70
C GLU A 135 4.78 -1.85 -14.07
N ARG A 136 4.76 -0.95 -13.09
CA ARG A 136 5.12 0.47 -13.24
C ARG A 136 6.58 0.79 -12.97
N LYS A 137 7.41 -0.22 -12.73
CA LYS A 137 8.84 -0.11 -12.41
C LYS A 137 9.13 0.72 -11.17
N LEU A 138 8.21 0.73 -10.21
CA LEU A 138 8.38 1.45 -8.93
C LEU A 138 9.33 0.75 -7.96
N ARG A 139 9.66 -0.53 -8.21
CA ARG A 139 10.62 -1.32 -7.42
C ARG A 139 12.10 -0.98 -7.70
N VAL A 140 12.43 -0.53 -8.91
CA VAL A 140 13.82 -0.49 -9.42
C VAL A 140 14.39 0.95 -9.44
N GLY A 141 13.89 1.83 -8.57
CA GLY A 141 13.95 3.27 -8.81
C GLY A 141 14.71 4.16 -7.84
N GLY A 142 14.99 3.76 -6.59
CA GLY A 142 15.42 4.73 -5.59
C GLY A 142 16.14 4.16 -4.38
N ASP A 143 16.94 5.03 -3.75
CA ASP A 143 17.46 4.85 -2.40
C ASP A 143 16.28 4.67 -1.40
N ASP A 144 16.54 4.13 -0.20
CA ASP A 144 15.50 3.87 0.83
C ASP A 144 14.65 5.11 1.22
N GLU A 145 15.09 6.32 0.87
CA GLU A 145 14.37 7.58 1.09
C GLU A 145 13.31 7.90 0.00
N ASP A 146 13.24 7.11 -1.07
CA ASP A 146 12.22 7.24 -2.10
C ASP A 146 10.85 6.78 -1.57
N ALA A 147 9.81 7.58 -1.84
CA ALA A 147 8.44 7.25 -1.48
C ALA A 147 7.96 5.96 -2.15
N ALA A 148 8.48 5.63 -3.34
CA ALA A 148 8.15 4.40 -4.04
C ALA A 148 8.76 3.17 -3.34
N ALA A 149 10.01 3.27 -2.90
CA ALA A 149 10.70 2.22 -2.13
C ALA A 149 10.00 1.98 -0.78
N ASP A 150 9.75 3.04 0.01
CA ASP A 150 9.02 2.96 1.30
C ASP A 150 7.67 2.26 1.14
N GLN A 151 6.93 2.60 0.09
CA GLN A 151 5.63 2.00 -0.20
C GLN A 151 5.75 0.53 -0.56
N PHE A 152 6.74 0.16 -1.38
CA PHE A 152 6.96 -1.21 -1.83
C PHE A 152 7.36 -2.11 -0.65
N SER A 153 8.39 -1.70 0.11
CA SER A 153 8.87 -2.44 1.28
C SER A 153 7.78 -2.62 2.34
N TYR A 154 6.92 -1.61 2.56
CA TYR A 154 5.79 -1.75 3.47
C TYR A 154 4.86 -2.92 3.09
N PHE A 155 4.55 -3.08 1.80
CA PHE A 155 3.68 -4.18 1.35
C PHE A 155 4.41 -5.53 1.30
N GLU A 156 5.72 -5.55 1.05
CA GLU A 156 6.51 -6.77 1.20
C GLU A 156 6.52 -7.27 2.66
N GLU A 157 6.79 -6.37 3.62
CA GLU A 157 6.82 -6.70 5.04
C GLU A 157 5.47 -7.22 5.54
N ILE A 158 4.37 -6.57 5.16
CA ILE A 158 3.04 -7.01 5.61
C ILE A 158 2.63 -8.33 4.94
N MET A 159 2.99 -8.54 3.68
CA MET A 159 2.73 -9.79 2.99
C MET A 159 3.51 -10.93 3.63
N GLU A 160 4.79 -10.72 3.99
CA GLU A 160 5.59 -11.70 4.73
C GLU A 160 4.97 -12.05 6.08
N ALA A 161 4.46 -11.06 6.82
CA ALA A 161 3.74 -11.30 8.07
C ALA A 161 2.46 -12.14 7.85
N HIS A 162 1.69 -11.88 6.79
CA HIS A 162 0.51 -12.68 6.44
C HIS A 162 0.88 -14.11 6.01
N ILE A 163 1.96 -14.28 5.25
CA ILE A 163 2.49 -15.60 4.87
C ILE A 163 2.91 -16.39 6.12
N SER A 164 3.59 -15.74 7.07
CA SER A 164 3.98 -16.37 8.34
C SER A 164 2.76 -16.85 9.13
N SER A 165 1.72 -16.03 9.23
CA SER A 165 0.43 -16.39 9.84
C SER A 165 -0.22 -17.59 9.13
N TYR A 166 -0.26 -17.57 7.80
CA TYR A 166 -0.81 -18.65 7.00
C TYR A 166 -0.07 -19.96 7.24
N VAL A 167 1.26 -19.94 7.21
CA VAL A 167 2.11 -21.11 7.49
C VAL A 167 1.85 -21.63 8.91
N GLY A 168 1.68 -20.74 9.89
CA GLY A 168 1.30 -21.12 11.25
C GLY A 168 -0.02 -21.89 11.30
N HIS A 169 -1.04 -21.41 10.59
CA HIS A 169 -2.32 -22.12 10.49
C HIS A 169 -2.19 -23.45 9.75
N GLU A 170 -1.41 -23.51 8.66
CA GLU A 170 -1.17 -24.74 7.89
C GLU A 170 -0.46 -25.81 8.72
N LEU A 171 0.57 -25.42 9.46
CA LEU A 171 1.29 -26.33 10.35
C LEU A 171 0.40 -26.84 11.48
N ASN A 172 -0.46 -25.98 12.03
CA ASN A 172 -1.37 -26.40 13.09
C ASN A 172 -2.42 -27.40 12.59
N ASP A 173 -2.92 -27.26 11.36
CA ASP A 173 -3.88 -28.21 10.78
C ASP A 173 -3.30 -29.63 10.63
N HIS A 174 -1.99 -29.76 10.36
CA HIS A 174 -1.35 -31.03 10.05
C HIS A 174 -0.45 -31.60 11.16
N PHE A 175 0.07 -30.74 12.04
CA PHE A 175 1.12 -31.08 13.00
C PHE A 175 0.83 -30.54 14.41
N ALA A 176 -0.44 -30.27 14.76
CA ALA A 176 -0.84 -29.78 16.08
C ALA A 176 -0.17 -30.57 17.23
N ASP A 177 -0.23 -31.90 17.20
CA ASP A 177 0.32 -32.77 18.24
C ASP A 177 1.85 -32.64 18.36
N PHE A 178 2.55 -32.45 17.23
CA PHE A 178 4.00 -32.27 17.21
C PHE A 178 4.41 -30.89 17.72
N ILE A 179 3.63 -29.85 17.40
CA ILE A 179 3.81 -28.49 17.92
C ILE A 179 3.59 -28.49 19.44
N GLU A 180 2.57 -29.20 19.93
CA GLU A 180 2.32 -29.33 21.36
C GLU A 180 3.46 -30.05 22.09
N LEU A 181 3.98 -31.14 21.51
CA LEU A 181 5.12 -31.88 22.05
C LEU A 181 6.39 -31.03 22.14
N THR A 182 6.72 -30.27 21.08
CA THR A 182 7.89 -29.39 21.10
C THR A 182 7.74 -28.29 22.16
N ARG A 183 6.53 -27.74 22.33
CA ARG A 183 6.21 -26.77 23.39
C ARG A 183 6.40 -27.36 24.81
N LEU A 184 5.91 -28.58 25.03
CA LEU A 184 6.06 -29.28 26.32
C LEU A 184 7.54 -29.59 26.61
N SER A 185 8.30 -30.02 25.60
CA SER A 185 9.72 -30.34 25.74
C SER A 185 10.62 -29.12 26.01
N GLY A 186 10.20 -27.92 25.57
CA GLY A 186 10.88 -26.65 25.85
C GLY A 186 10.56 -26.07 27.23
N GLN A 187 9.55 -26.59 27.94
CA GLN A 187 9.20 -26.19 29.31
C GLN A 187 9.87 -27.05 30.39
N VAL A 188 10.51 -28.17 30.01
CA VAL A 188 11.29 -28.98 30.95
C VAL A 188 12.59 -28.23 31.27
N PRO A 189 12.81 -27.77 32.51
CA PRO A 189 14.08 -27.15 32.89
C PRO A 189 15.22 -28.16 32.71
N ASP A 190 16.36 -27.71 32.20
CA ASP A 190 17.55 -28.55 31.95
C ASP A 190 18.05 -29.33 33.20
N SER A 191 17.53 -29.04 34.39
CA SER A 191 17.82 -29.75 35.64
C SER A 191 17.20 -31.15 35.76
N GLN A 192 16.40 -31.63 34.79
CA GLN A 192 15.82 -32.99 34.82
C GLN A 192 16.27 -33.90 33.68
N ARG A 193 17.22 -33.47 32.84
CA ARG A 193 17.87 -34.36 31.86
C ARG A 193 19.07 -35.04 32.53
N SER A 194 18.81 -36.16 33.21
CA SER A 194 19.83 -37.13 33.65
C SER A 194 19.62 -38.45 32.95
#